data_AF-A2HHZ5-F1
#
_entry.id   AF-A2HHZ5-F1
#
_cell.length_a   1.000
_cell.length_b   1.000
_cell.length_c   1.000
_cell.angle_alpha   90.00
_cell.angle_beta   90.00
_cell.angle_gamma   90.00
#
_symmetry.space_group_name_H-M   'P 1'
#
loop_
_entity.id
_entity.type
_entity.pdbx_description
1 polymer ?
#
loop_
_entity_poly.entity_id
_entity_poly.type
_entity_poly.pdbx_seq_one_letter_code
_entity_poly.pdbx_strand_id
1 'polypeptide(L)'
;MTSKEEDEYIKQKRMLTEERRSSSLLPGTKVRIILEHKPHEKVRNQLSDDYYIVDSSQGNGYLIKAADHSVAFYPRFRLVESENGRLAKTVDEAKRGIVNKIVSYDEDKDKYTVIYEGGVDAKIPSRNLRESNPTHLSELEKDYWKDKNKPKLIKKIL
;
A
#
# COMPACT_ATOMS: atom_id res chain seq x y z
N MET A 1 38.64 -25.17 12.29
CA MET A 1 37.23 -25.10 11.87
C MET A 1 36.70 -26.51 11.84
N THR A 2 35.92 -26.87 12.85
CA THR A 2 35.21 -28.16 12.88
C THR A 2 33.84 -28.01 12.21
N SER A 3 33.32 -29.08 11.59
CA SER A 3 32.01 -29.08 10.92
C SER A 3 30.88 -28.53 11.80
N LYS A 4 30.98 -28.67 13.13
CA LYS A 4 30.01 -28.13 14.10
C LYS A 4 30.03 -26.60 14.20
N GLU A 5 31.20 -25.98 14.11
CA GLU A 5 31.35 -24.51 14.13
C GLU A 5 30.76 -23.88 12.85
N GLU A 6 30.87 -24.57 11.72
CA GLU A 6 30.30 -24.14 10.45
C GLU A 6 28.76 -24.22 10.45
N ASP A 7 28.19 -25.31 10.98
CA ASP A 7 26.74 -25.47 11.12
C ASP A 7 26.13 -24.43 12.07
N GLU A 8 26.79 -24.13 13.20
CA GLU A 8 26.36 -23.08 14.13
C GLU A 8 26.42 -21.69 13.48
N TYR A 9 27.49 -21.40 12.73
CA TYR A 9 27.63 -20.17 11.98
C TYR A 9 26.51 -19.99 10.94
N ILE A 10 26.20 -21.04 10.17
CA ILE A 10 25.12 -21.04 9.18
C ILE A 10 23.76 -20.80 9.86
N LYS A 11 23.51 -21.44 11.01
CA LYS A 11 22.26 -21.27 11.77
C LYS A 11 22.11 -19.84 12.29
N GLN A 12 23.16 -19.25 12.86
CA GLN A 12 23.15 -17.85 13.30
C GLN A 12 22.88 -16.89 12.14
N LYS A 13 23.56 -17.07 11.00
CA LYS A 13 23.34 -16.23 9.81
C LYS A 13 21.93 -16.38 9.24
N ARG A 14 21.36 -17.60 9.26
CA ARG A 14 19.95 -17.83 8.92
C ARG A 14 19.02 -17.08 9.86
N MET A 15 19.18 -17.19 11.18
CA MET A 15 18.33 -16.49 12.15
C MET A 15 18.38 -14.97 11.98
N LEU A 16 19.57 -14.39 11.82
CA LEU A 16 19.72 -12.95 11.53
C LEU A 16 19.08 -12.52 10.20
N THR A 17 19.10 -13.40 9.19
CA THR A 17 18.46 -13.13 7.89
C THR A 17 16.94 -13.24 8.00
N GLU A 18 16.44 -14.24 8.73
CA GLU A 18 15.02 -14.42 9.00
C GLU A 18 14.46 -13.31 9.88
N GLU A 19 15.17 -12.81 10.90
CA GLU A 19 14.76 -11.62 11.67
C GLU A 19 14.64 -10.38 10.78
N ARG A 20 15.59 -10.19 9.85
CA ARG A 20 15.54 -9.08 8.88
C ARG A 20 14.39 -9.24 7.88
N ARG A 21 14.13 -10.45 7.40
CA ARG A 21 13.00 -10.77 6.48
C ARG A 21 11.64 -10.72 7.17
N SER A 22 11.57 -11.18 8.41
CA SER A 22 10.39 -11.30 9.27
C SER A 22 10.03 -9.99 9.98
N SER A 23 10.80 -8.93 9.77
CA SER A 23 10.42 -7.56 10.15
C SER A 23 9.27 -7.06 9.24
N SER A 24 8.13 -7.73 9.32
CA SER A 24 6.88 -7.26 8.75
C SER A 24 6.51 -5.96 9.43
N LEU A 25 6.21 -4.93 8.64
CA LEU A 25 5.80 -3.65 9.18
C LEU A 25 4.37 -3.78 9.67
N LEU A 26 4.15 -3.52 10.95
CA LEU A 26 2.81 -3.49 11.51
C LEU A 26 2.07 -2.22 11.03
N PRO A 27 0.74 -2.29 10.82
CA PRO A 27 -0.11 -1.11 10.71
C PRO A 27 0.15 -0.13 11.86
N GLY A 28 0.35 1.14 11.54
CA GLY A 28 0.67 2.19 12.50
C GLY A 28 2.16 2.50 12.65
N THR A 29 3.06 1.64 12.13
CA THR A 29 4.51 1.89 12.21
C THR A 29 4.91 3.12 11.38
N LYS A 30 5.79 3.96 11.95
CA LYS A 30 6.35 5.12 11.25
C LYS A 30 7.54 4.72 10.38
N VAL A 31 7.48 5.09 9.11
CA VAL A 31 8.48 4.71 8.11
C VAL A 31 8.89 5.90 7.25
N ARG A 32 10.14 5.87 6.78
CA ARG A 32 10.66 6.76 5.75
C ARG A 32 10.86 5.99 4.44
N ILE A 33 10.76 6.71 3.33
CA ILE A 33 10.88 6.14 1.99
C ILE A 33 12.32 6.32 1.51
N ILE A 34 12.90 5.27 0.94
CA ILE A 34 14.16 5.36 0.20
C ILE A 34 13.87 6.03 -1.15
N LEU A 35 14.47 7.20 -1.37
CA LEU A 35 14.33 7.97 -2.59
C LEU A 35 15.02 7.27 -3.76
N GLU A 36 14.40 7.32 -4.94
CA GLU A 36 15.01 6.77 -6.16
C GLU A 36 16.25 7.56 -6.53
N HIS A 37 17.30 6.84 -6.96
CA HIS A 37 18.51 7.47 -7.44
C HIS A 37 18.25 8.11 -8.81
N LYS A 38 18.29 9.43 -8.87
CA LYS A 38 18.22 10.18 -10.12
C LYS A 38 19.64 10.40 -10.67
N PRO A 39 19.94 9.94 -11.90
CA PRO A 39 21.24 10.20 -12.49
C PRO A 39 21.45 11.72 -12.65
N HIS A 40 22.67 12.18 -12.42
CA HIS A 40 23.10 13.59 -12.46
C HIS A 40 22.62 14.50 -11.32
N GLU A 41 21.86 14.00 -10.34
CA GLU A 41 21.56 14.74 -9.11
C GLU A 41 22.52 14.36 -7.97
N LYS A 42 23.02 15.35 -7.25
CA LYS A 42 23.81 15.11 -6.04
C LYS A 42 22.88 14.64 -4.91
N VAL A 43 22.97 13.38 -4.56
CA VAL A 43 22.23 12.81 -3.43
C VAL A 43 22.92 13.17 -2.12
N ARG A 44 22.25 13.95 -1.27
CA ARG A 44 22.73 14.27 0.10
C ARG A 44 22.23 13.25 1.12
N ASN A 45 20.96 12.86 1.00
CA ASN A 45 20.30 11.83 1.81
C ASN A 45 19.56 10.87 0.87
N GLN A 46 19.58 9.57 1.19
CA GLN A 46 18.85 8.54 0.44
C GLN A 46 17.42 8.31 0.97
N LEU A 47 17.06 8.94 2.10
CA LEU A 47 15.75 8.80 2.73
C LEU A 47 14.94 10.09 2.57
N SER A 48 13.61 9.95 2.60
CA SER A 48 12.70 11.08 2.73
C SER A 48 12.97 11.87 4.02
N ASP A 49 12.80 13.19 3.94
CA ASP A 49 12.97 14.08 5.08
C ASP A 49 11.87 13.88 6.13
N ASP A 50 10.65 13.60 5.68
CA ASP A 50 9.47 13.34 6.50
C ASP A 50 9.17 11.83 6.59
N TYR A 51 8.45 11.44 7.65
CA TYR A 51 7.96 10.08 7.86
C TYR A 51 6.49 9.93 7.44
N TYR A 52 6.11 8.69 7.17
CA TYR A 52 4.78 8.23 6.80
C TYR A 52 4.33 7.15 7.77
N ILE A 53 3.03 6.85 7.79
CA ILE A 53 2.47 5.81 8.65
C ILE A 53 2.08 4.63 7.77
N VAL A 54 2.44 3.41 8.17
CA VAL A 54 1.97 2.19 7.50
C VAL A 54 0.48 2.02 7.79
N ASP A 55 -0.32 1.84 6.75
CA ASP A 55 -1.75 1.63 6.89
C ASP A 55 -2.09 0.13 6.87
N SER A 56 -1.72 -0.56 5.80
CA SER A 56 -1.99 -1.99 5.63
C SER A 56 -0.90 -2.68 4.80
N SER A 57 -0.76 -4.00 4.97
CA SER A 57 0.08 -4.84 4.13
C SER A 57 -0.72 -5.29 2.90
N GLN A 58 -0.17 -5.09 1.70
CA GLN A 58 -0.77 -5.58 0.45
C GLN A 58 0.25 -6.41 -0.34
N GLY A 59 0.06 -7.73 -0.37
CA GLY A 59 0.97 -8.66 -1.07
C GLY A 59 2.41 -8.53 -0.58
N ASN A 60 3.33 -8.16 -1.49
CA ASN A 60 4.76 -8.01 -1.19
C ASN A 60 5.16 -6.59 -0.74
N GLY A 61 4.18 -5.71 -0.51
CA GLY A 61 4.43 -4.32 -0.13
C GLY A 61 3.43 -3.83 0.92
N TYR A 62 3.48 -2.52 1.13
CA TYR A 62 2.71 -1.83 2.15
C TYR A 62 2.07 -0.59 1.55
N LEU A 63 0.85 -0.32 1.98
CA LEU A 63 0.19 0.95 1.78
C LEU A 63 0.65 1.89 2.90
N ILE A 64 1.18 3.05 2.54
CA ILE A 64 1.56 4.10 3.49
C ILE A 64 0.64 5.30 3.33
N LYS A 65 0.41 6.01 4.43
CA LYS A 65 -0.44 7.20 4.50
C LYS A 65 0.30 8.43 5.02
N ALA A 66 -0.08 9.59 4.48
CA ALA A 66 0.33 10.91 4.94
C ALA A 66 -0.77 11.59 5.79
N ALA A 67 -0.53 12.83 6.21
CA ALA A 67 -1.45 13.61 7.04
C ALA A 67 -2.78 13.95 6.36
N ASP A 68 -2.79 14.13 5.04
CA ASP A 68 -3.98 14.44 4.23
C ASP A 68 -4.79 13.20 3.82
N HIS A 69 -4.49 12.02 4.39
CA HIS A 69 -5.05 10.71 4.02
C HIS A 69 -4.73 10.27 2.58
N SER A 70 -3.78 10.92 1.90
CA SER A 70 -3.24 10.39 0.65
C SER A 70 -2.45 9.11 0.93
N VAL A 71 -2.55 8.17 -0.01
CA VAL A 71 -1.90 6.86 0.12
C VAL A 71 -1.12 6.49 -1.13
N ALA A 72 -0.03 5.76 -0.91
CA ALA A 72 0.67 5.09 -2.00
C ALA A 72 1.23 3.74 -1.56
N PHE A 73 1.46 2.90 -2.57
CA PHE A 73 2.00 1.57 -2.40
C PHE A 73 3.53 1.60 -2.54
N TYR A 74 4.24 1.05 -1.56
CA TYR A 74 5.69 0.84 -1.64
C TYR A 74 6.06 -0.60 -1.24
N PRO A 75 7.03 -1.21 -1.93
CA PRO A 75 7.57 -2.50 -1.51
C PRO A 75 8.39 -2.36 -0.22
N ARG A 76 8.47 -3.45 0.58
CA ARG A 76 9.16 -3.44 1.89
C ARG A 76 10.58 -2.86 1.84
N PHE A 77 11.35 -3.23 0.81
CA PHE A 77 12.76 -2.81 0.69
C PHE A 77 12.94 -1.30 0.50
N ARG A 78 11.89 -0.57 0.10
CA ARG A 78 11.91 0.90 0.02
C ARG A 78 11.51 1.60 1.31
N LEU A 79 11.09 0.85 2.33
CA LEU A 79 10.60 1.38 3.59
C LEU A 79 11.60 1.09 4.71
N VAL A 80 11.95 2.15 5.44
CA VAL A 80 12.84 2.06 6.61
C VAL A 80 12.09 2.58 7.82
N GLU A 81 12.06 1.80 8.90
CA GLU A 81 11.45 2.21 10.16
C GLU A 81 12.22 3.39 10.74
N SER A 82 11.53 4.51 10.93
CA SER A 82 12.13 5.71 11.47
C SER A 82 11.04 6.69 11.88
N GLU A 83 11.18 7.26 13.07
CA GLU A 83 10.31 8.33 13.56
C GLU A 83 10.90 9.72 13.30
N ASN A 84 12.05 9.79 12.63
CA ASN A 84 12.72 11.06 12.40
C ASN A 84 11.89 11.94 11.45
N GLY A 85 11.88 13.25 11.67
CA GLY A 85 11.18 14.22 10.82
C GLY A 85 9.74 14.48 11.27
N ARG A 86 8.96 15.12 10.40
CA ARG A 86 7.53 15.39 10.64
C ARG A 86 6.69 14.38 9.86
N LEU A 87 5.40 14.27 10.21
CA LEU A 87 4.46 13.53 9.38
C LEU A 87 4.35 14.25 8.03
N ALA A 88 4.58 13.51 6.95
CA ALA A 88 4.51 14.04 5.60
C ALA A 88 3.11 14.61 5.33
N LYS A 89 3.07 15.75 4.61
CA LYS A 89 1.80 16.41 4.27
C LYS A 89 0.99 15.64 3.24
N THR A 90 1.66 15.07 2.23
CA THR A 90 1.07 14.30 1.13
C THR A 90 2.06 13.21 0.71
N VAL A 91 1.56 12.11 0.16
CA VAL A 91 2.36 11.10 -0.54
C VAL A 91 2.36 11.40 -2.05
N ASP A 92 3.53 11.33 -2.70
CA ASP A 92 3.78 11.39 -4.16
C ASP A 92 2.55 11.77 -5.03
N GLU A 93 2.44 13.06 -5.39
CA GLU A 93 1.42 13.60 -6.32
C GLU A 93 0.02 12.96 -6.19
N ALA A 94 -0.44 12.71 -4.96
CA ALA A 94 -1.82 12.46 -4.54
C ALA A 94 -2.69 11.64 -5.51
N LYS A 95 -2.20 10.53 -6.08
CA LYS A 95 -3.01 9.79 -7.06
C LYS A 95 -4.16 9.00 -6.43
N ARG A 96 -4.12 8.73 -5.11
CA ARG A 96 -5.03 7.78 -4.46
C ARG A 96 -5.33 8.15 -3.00
N GLY A 97 -6.59 8.00 -2.61
CA GLY A 97 -7.06 8.00 -1.22
C GLY A 97 -7.71 6.65 -0.89
N ILE A 98 -7.78 6.28 0.39
CA ILE A 98 -8.46 5.06 0.83
C ILE A 98 -9.97 5.23 0.65
N VAL A 99 -10.59 4.33 -0.11
CA VAL A 99 -12.03 4.34 -0.32
C VAL A 99 -12.72 3.80 0.92
N ASN A 100 -13.58 4.62 1.52
CA ASN A 100 -14.36 4.26 2.70
C ASN A 100 -15.64 3.50 2.30
N LYS A 101 -16.41 4.03 1.34
CA LYS A 101 -17.63 3.35 0.87
C LYS A 101 -18.01 3.68 -0.58
N ILE A 102 -18.75 2.75 -1.20
CA ILE A 102 -19.38 2.93 -2.51
C ILE A 102 -20.80 3.45 -2.31
N VAL A 103 -21.13 4.58 -2.94
CA VAL A 103 -22.45 5.21 -2.86
C VAL A 103 -23.35 4.74 -3.99
N SER A 104 -22.84 4.76 -5.22
CA SER A 104 -23.61 4.42 -6.41
C SER A 104 -22.72 3.85 -7.51
N TYR A 105 -23.34 3.20 -8.49
CA TYR A 105 -22.70 2.67 -9.69
C TYR A 105 -23.46 3.15 -10.92
N ASP A 106 -22.72 3.65 -11.92
CA ASP A 106 -23.19 4.07 -13.23
C ASP A 106 -22.90 2.94 -14.23
N GLU A 107 -23.94 2.23 -14.66
CA GLU A 107 -23.83 1.05 -15.53
C GLU A 107 -23.34 1.39 -16.94
N ASP A 108 -23.68 2.59 -17.45
CA ASP A 108 -23.34 3.00 -18.81
C ASP A 108 -21.86 3.34 -18.93
N LYS A 109 -21.29 3.93 -17.87
CA LYS A 109 -19.90 4.42 -17.86
C LYS A 109 -18.93 3.51 -17.11
N ASP A 110 -19.44 2.45 -16.47
CA ASP A 110 -18.68 1.54 -15.60
C ASP A 110 -17.88 2.30 -14.53
N LYS A 111 -18.57 3.20 -13.81
CA LYS A 111 -17.98 4.06 -12.77
C LYS A 111 -18.71 3.91 -11.45
N TYR A 112 -17.95 3.92 -10.35
CA TYR A 112 -18.50 4.06 -9.01
C TYR A 112 -18.39 5.50 -8.54
N THR A 113 -19.41 5.94 -7.81
CA THR A 113 -19.29 7.09 -6.92
C THR A 113 -18.84 6.57 -5.55
N VAL A 114 -17.67 6.98 -5.11
CA VAL A 114 -17.07 6.54 -3.85
C VAL A 114 -16.87 7.72 -2.91
N ILE A 115 -16.87 7.46 -1.61
CA ILE A 115 -16.48 8.40 -0.58
C ILE A 115 -15.15 7.92 0.00
N TYR A 116 -14.15 8.80 0.03
CA TYR A 116 -12.86 8.54 0.66
C TYR A 116 -12.92 8.75 2.17
N GLU A 117 -11.94 8.26 2.93
CA GLU A 117 -11.85 8.48 4.39
C GLU A 117 -11.90 9.96 4.78
N GLY A 118 -11.39 10.87 3.94
CA GLY A 118 -11.47 12.32 4.13
C GLY A 118 -12.86 12.95 3.84
N GLY A 119 -13.88 12.14 3.55
CA GLY A 119 -15.26 12.61 3.32
C GLY A 119 -15.54 13.17 1.93
N VAL A 120 -14.54 13.23 1.06
CA VAL A 120 -14.69 13.70 -0.33
C VAL A 120 -15.30 12.60 -1.20
N ASP A 121 -16.30 12.95 -2.00
CA ASP A 121 -16.88 12.07 -3.00
C ASP A 121 -16.21 12.24 -4.37
N ALA A 122 -16.00 11.12 -5.06
CA ALA A 122 -15.43 11.14 -6.41
C ALA A 122 -16.01 10.02 -7.27
N LYS A 123 -16.00 10.24 -8.59
CA LYS A 123 -16.34 9.22 -9.58
C LYS A 123 -15.08 8.55 -10.11
N ILE A 124 -14.92 7.28 -9.81
CA ILE A 124 -13.78 6.47 -10.25
C ILE A 124 -14.23 5.31 -11.15
N PRO A 125 -13.41 4.91 -12.15
CA PRO A 125 -13.66 3.69 -12.91
C PRO A 125 -13.71 2.45 -12.01
N SER A 126 -14.55 1.47 -12.36
CA SER A 126 -14.68 0.21 -11.61
C SER A 126 -13.35 -0.52 -11.40
N ARG A 127 -12.49 -0.49 -12.43
CA ARG A 127 -11.15 -1.09 -12.42
C ARG A 127 -10.27 -0.55 -11.28
N ASN A 128 -10.46 0.70 -10.85
CA ASN A 128 -9.60 1.30 -9.83
C ASN A 128 -9.85 0.69 -8.44
N LEU A 129 -11.06 0.23 -8.15
CA LEU A 129 -11.37 -0.44 -6.87
C LEU A 129 -10.76 -1.83 -6.76
N ARG A 130 -10.43 -2.44 -7.90
CA ARG A 130 -9.86 -3.80 -7.96
C ARG A 130 -8.34 -3.81 -7.80
N GLU A 131 -7.73 -2.62 -7.73
CA GLU A 131 -6.31 -2.39 -7.48
C GLU A 131 -5.37 -3.34 -8.26
N SER A 132 -4.94 -4.43 -7.61
CA SER A 132 -3.98 -5.42 -8.13
C SER A 132 -4.62 -6.60 -8.84
N ASN A 133 -5.92 -6.85 -8.64
CA ASN A 133 -6.59 -8.05 -9.13
C ASN A 133 -7.80 -7.72 -10.02
N PRO A 134 -7.58 -7.41 -11.31
CA PRO A 134 -8.64 -6.94 -12.20
C PRO A 134 -9.71 -8.00 -12.52
N THR A 135 -9.42 -9.29 -12.29
CA THR A 135 -10.31 -10.42 -12.60
C THR A 135 -11.24 -10.79 -11.45
N HIS A 136 -11.10 -10.17 -10.28
CA HIS A 136 -11.96 -10.41 -9.13
C HIS A 136 -12.51 -9.10 -8.56
N LEU A 137 -13.71 -9.17 -7.98
CA LEU A 137 -14.28 -8.04 -7.24
C LEU A 137 -13.51 -7.81 -5.94
N SER A 138 -13.30 -6.53 -5.62
CA SER A 138 -12.79 -6.12 -4.30
C SER A 138 -13.80 -6.47 -3.20
N GLU A 139 -13.36 -6.53 -1.95
CA GLU A 139 -14.25 -6.76 -0.80
C GLU A 139 -15.33 -5.68 -0.71
N LEU A 140 -14.95 -4.42 -0.92
CA LEU A 140 -15.89 -3.29 -0.99
C LEU A 140 -16.94 -3.46 -2.10
N GLU A 141 -16.54 -3.94 -3.28
CA GLU A 141 -17.50 -4.24 -4.35
C GLU A 141 -18.41 -5.40 -3.96
N LYS A 142 -17.89 -6.47 -3.36
CA LYS A 142 -18.69 -7.62 -2.92
C LYS A 142 -19.76 -7.21 -1.91
N ASP A 143 -19.39 -6.39 -0.94
CA ASP A 143 -20.32 -5.87 0.08
C ASP A 143 -21.38 -4.97 -0.56
N TYR A 144 -20.98 -4.07 -1.46
CA TYR A 144 -21.93 -3.19 -2.16
C TYR A 144 -22.95 -3.96 -3.01
N TRP A 145 -22.54 -5.06 -3.63
CA TRP A 145 -23.36 -5.88 -4.52
C TRP A 145 -24.08 -7.06 -3.86
N LYS A 146 -23.93 -7.24 -2.54
CA LYS A 146 -24.49 -8.39 -1.82
C LYS A 146 -26.01 -8.49 -1.97
N ASP A 147 -26.71 -7.37 -1.83
CA ASP A 147 -28.18 -7.29 -1.83
C ASP A 147 -28.74 -6.65 -3.12
N LYS A 148 -27.93 -6.52 -4.17
CA LYS A 148 -28.28 -5.79 -5.41
C LYS A 148 -28.18 -6.67 -6.64
N ASN A 149 -29.00 -6.35 -7.64
CA ASN A 149 -28.89 -6.97 -8.97
C ASN A 149 -27.60 -6.52 -9.65
N LYS A 150 -26.79 -7.49 -10.07
CA LYS A 150 -25.47 -7.24 -10.65
C LYS A 150 -25.57 -7.00 -12.18
N PRO A 151 -24.99 -5.92 -12.71
CA PRO A 151 -24.95 -5.67 -14.15
C PRO A 151 -24.08 -6.69 -14.89
N LYS A 152 -24.27 -6.80 -16.21
CA LYS A 152 -23.58 -7.80 -17.05
C LYS A 152 -22.05 -7.73 -16.95
N LEU A 153 -21.48 -6.52 -16.84
CA LEU A 153 -20.04 -6.32 -16.72
C LEU A 153 -19.52 -6.91 -15.40
N ILE A 154 -20.18 -6.63 -14.29
CA ILE A 154 -19.81 -7.12 -12.95
C ILE A 154 -19.96 -8.65 -12.85
N LYS A 155 -20.99 -9.22 -13.48
CA LYS A 155 -21.20 -10.68 -13.51
C LYS A 155 -20.07 -11.47 -14.19
N LYS A 156 -19.29 -10.86 -15.09
CA LYS A 156 -18.17 -11.52 -15.76
C LYS A 156 -16.92 -11.68 -14.89
N ILE A 157 -16.86 -10.95 -13.77
CA ILE A 157 -15.69 -10.82 -12.89
C ILE A 157 -15.92 -11.57 -11.56
N LEU A 158 -17.10 -12.18 -11.42
CA LEU A 158 -17.52 -13.02 -10.31
C LEU A 158 -17.00 -14.44 -10.49
#